data_AF-A0A6G1SEJ4-F1
#
_entry.id   AF-A0A6G1SEJ4-F1
#
_cell.length_a   1.000
_cell.length_b   1.000
_cell.length_c   1.000
_cell.angle_alpha   90.00
_cell.angle_beta   90.00
_cell.angle_gamma   90.00
#
_symmetry.space_group_name_H-M   'P 1'
#
loop_
_entity.id
_entity.type
_entity.pdbx_description
1 polymer ?
#
loop_
_entity_poly.entity_id
_entity_poly.type
_entity_poly.pdbx_seq_one_letter_code
_entity_poly.pdbx_strand_id
1 'polypeptide(L)'
;MDFLPKGLKDIAAASATALNRAVQFTEERLGHSERTELDAYFENLLSRAEQIKSWTEKIVTSAEAVLQPNPGTRVEDYLIEKLAVTEKRKERLRNLEWLGSNMVAAGQELTPGDTYGSALIKCGQTQLKLGQVEREFANKADKEFIKPLKKFLDEDAKTLSKEKRLLEVKRLDLDAAKSKVKKVRSTDQPQASNRSYDQIVKELDEAEAELRRTQDEFDKQVELVTEICNKIIKSNEQHVKYLSKFVDAQAEFYQQQKNHLDDLLNNRTSNDDANSHSNSTGFATFAALSENSSNTPEQQ
;
A
#
# COMPACT_ATOMS: atom_id res chain seq x y z
N MET A 1 -0.84 13.91 56.74
CA MET A 1 -0.70 12.64 55.99
C MET A 1 -1.47 12.83 54.68
N ASP A 2 -0.90 13.54 53.72
CA ASP A 2 -1.53 13.71 52.39
C ASP A 2 -0.88 12.73 51.40
N PHE A 3 -1.29 11.46 51.51
CA PHE A 3 -0.97 10.43 50.52
C PHE A 3 -2.05 10.42 49.44
N LEU A 4 -2.03 11.42 48.56
CA LEU A 4 -2.66 11.31 47.24
C LEU A 4 -1.61 10.74 46.28
N PRO A 5 -1.82 9.55 45.68
CA PRO A 5 -0.83 8.95 44.79
C PRO A 5 -0.61 9.85 43.57
N LYS A 6 0.64 10.23 43.29
CA LYS A 6 1.00 11.09 42.15
C LYS A 6 0.35 10.64 40.82
N GLY A 7 0.17 9.33 40.62
CA GLY A 7 -0.48 8.78 39.42
C GLY A 7 -1.96 9.18 39.23
N LEU A 8 -2.73 9.45 40.27
CA LEU A 8 -4.13 9.89 40.13
C LEU A 8 -4.23 11.36 39.68
N LYS A 9 -3.29 12.21 40.09
CA LYS A 9 -3.21 13.61 39.64
C LYS A 9 -2.81 13.70 38.17
N ASP A 10 -1.87 12.86 37.73
CA ASP A 10 -1.44 12.81 36.33
C ASP A 10 -2.56 12.26 35.41
N ILE A 11 -3.32 11.26 35.86
CA ILE A 11 -4.49 10.75 35.14
C ILE A 11 -5.61 11.81 35.07
N ALA A 12 -5.86 12.54 36.16
CA ALA A 12 -6.87 13.60 36.19
C ALA A 12 -6.48 14.78 35.29
N ALA A 13 -5.21 15.19 35.28
CA ALA A 13 -4.69 16.23 34.39
C ALA A 13 -4.80 15.80 32.91
N ALA A 14 -4.37 14.58 32.58
CA ALA A 14 -4.48 14.05 31.22
C ALA A 14 -5.95 13.94 30.75
N SER A 15 -6.86 13.57 31.65
CA SER A 15 -8.30 13.51 31.38
C SER A 15 -8.92 14.89 31.20
N ALA A 16 -8.48 15.89 31.97
CA ALA A 16 -8.90 17.28 31.81
C ALA A 16 -8.43 17.87 30.46
N THR A 17 -7.19 17.60 30.05
CA THR A 17 -6.68 17.97 28.72
C THR A 17 -7.42 17.25 27.60
N ALA A 18 -7.83 15.98 27.79
CA ALA A 18 -8.62 15.24 26.81
C ALA A 18 -10.06 15.78 26.67
N LEU A 19 -10.69 16.17 27.78
CA LEU A 19 -12.02 16.80 27.77
C LEU A 19 -11.98 18.18 27.11
N ASN A 20 -10.97 19.00 27.41
CA ASN A 20 -10.81 20.30 26.74
C ASN A 20 -10.59 20.14 25.23
N ARG A 21 -9.79 19.16 24.79
CA ARG A 21 -9.64 18.82 23.37
C ARG A 21 -10.97 18.40 22.73
N ALA A 22 -11.78 17.60 23.43
CA ALA A 22 -13.09 17.18 22.95
C ALA A 22 -14.07 18.35 22.82
N VAL A 23 -14.10 19.25 23.81
CA VAL A 23 -14.93 20.46 23.79
C VAL A 23 -14.52 21.37 22.62
N GLN A 24 -13.23 21.62 22.44
CA GLN A 24 -12.70 22.42 21.35
C GLN A 24 -13.05 21.81 19.98
N PHE A 25 -12.90 20.49 19.81
CA PHE A 25 -13.28 19.78 18.59
C PHE A 25 -14.78 19.91 18.28
N THR A 26 -15.64 19.87 19.31
CA THR A 26 -17.09 20.08 19.15
C THR A 26 -17.44 21.53 18.82
N GLU A 27 -16.73 22.51 19.39
CA GLU A 27 -16.95 23.94 19.12
C GLU A 27 -16.52 24.34 17.70
N GLU A 28 -15.45 23.75 17.16
CA GLU A 28 -15.04 23.93 15.76
C GLU A 28 -16.05 23.34 14.77
N ARG A 29 -16.62 22.16 15.08
CA ARG A 29 -17.69 21.57 14.23
C ARG A 29 -19.00 22.33 14.29
N LEU A 30 -19.27 23.05 15.39
CA LEU A 30 -20.44 23.92 15.54
C LEU A 30 -20.23 25.35 15.05
N GLY A 31 -19.01 25.72 14.60
CA GLY A 31 -18.73 27.02 14.00
C GLY A 31 -18.56 28.18 14.99
N HIS A 32 -18.24 27.91 16.26
CA HIS A 32 -18.08 28.95 17.30
C HIS A 32 -16.62 29.28 17.66
N SER A 33 -15.64 28.56 17.13
CA SER A 33 -14.20 28.78 17.41
C SER A 33 -13.40 29.01 16.12
N GLU A 34 -12.52 30.02 16.13
CA GLU A 34 -11.58 30.31 15.03
C GLU A 34 -10.47 29.25 15.02
N ARG A 35 -10.38 28.51 13.92
CA ARG A 35 -9.38 27.47 13.70
C ARG A 35 -8.00 28.11 13.54
N THR A 36 -6.97 27.58 14.21
CA THR A 36 -5.58 27.93 13.85
C THR A 36 -5.33 27.49 12.40
N GLU A 37 -5.23 28.47 11.49
CA GLU A 37 -4.93 28.24 10.08
C GLU A 37 -3.47 27.81 9.92
N LEU A 38 -3.27 26.70 9.23
CA LEU A 38 -1.95 26.25 8.82
C LEU A 38 -1.54 27.01 7.57
N ASP A 39 -0.24 27.28 7.43
CA ASP A 39 0.32 27.93 6.24
C ASP A 39 -0.03 27.13 4.96
N ALA A 40 -0.39 27.84 3.89
CA ALA A 40 -0.82 27.25 2.63
C ALA A 40 0.27 26.36 1.99
N TYR A 41 1.55 26.72 2.19
CA TYR A 41 2.66 25.87 1.75
C TYR A 41 2.70 24.54 2.51
N PHE A 42 2.55 24.57 3.83
CA PHE A 42 2.51 23.37 4.66
C PHE A 42 1.33 22.46 4.30
N GLU A 43 0.13 23.02 4.15
CA GLU A 43 -1.07 22.27 3.76
C GLU A 43 -0.90 21.59 2.39
N ASN A 44 -0.30 22.27 1.42
CA ASN A 44 0.00 21.68 0.12
C ASN A 44 0.99 20.52 0.24
N LEU A 45 2.05 20.70 1.04
CA LEU A 45 3.08 19.70 1.27
C LEU A 45 2.51 18.44 1.96
N LEU A 46 1.70 18.64 3.00
CA LEU A 46 1.03 17.57 3.73
C LEU A 46 0.05 16.82 2.82
N SER A 47 -0.80 17.53 2.09
CA SER A 47 -1.74 16.93 1.14
C SER A 47 -1.03 16.07 0.10
N ARG A 48 0.09 16.55 -0.46
CA ARG A 48 0.89 15.79 -1.42
C ARG A 48 1.49 14.53 -0.81
N ALA A 49 2.04 14.62 0.40
CA ALA A 49 2.60 13.45 1.10
C ALA A 49 1.51 12.39 1.40
N GLU A 50 0.30 12.81 1.75
CA GLU A 50 -0.83 11.91 1.97
C GLU A 50 -1.33 11.24 0.69
N GLN A 51 -1.36 11.98 -0.43
CA GLN A 51 -1.69 11.41 -1.73
C GLN A 51 -0.67 10.33 -2.12
N ILE A 52 0.63 10.59 -1.93
CA ILE A 52 1.70 9.61 -2.20
C ILE A 52 1.47 8.34 -1.37
N LYS A 53 1.22 8.48 -0.07
CA LYS A 53 0.88 7.35 0.80
C LYS A 53 -0.32 6.57 0.26
N SER A 54 -1.47 7.23 0.06
CA SER A 54 -2.72 6.55 -0.31
C SER A 54 -2.63 5.84 -1.65
N TRP A 55 -1.98 6.45 -2.65
CA TRP A 55 -1.77 5.81 -3.94
C TRP A 55 -0.76 4.66 -3.86
N THR A 56 0.28 4.80 -3.04
CA THR A 56 1.24 3.70 -2.83
C THR A 56 0.56 2.47 -2.20
N GLU A 57 -0.30 2.66 -1.19
CA GLU A 57 -1.09 1.56 -0.59
C GLU A 57 -1.96 0.84 -1.63
N LYS A 58 -2.67 1.61 -2.46
CA LYS A 58 -3.53 1.06 -3.53
C LYS A 58 -2.72 0.29 -4.57
N ILE A 59 -1.62 0.87 -5.05
CA ILE A 59 -0.76 0.27 -6.07
C ILE A 59 -0.16 -1.04 -5.56
N VAL A 60 0.36 -1.06 -4.32
CA VAL A 60 0.90 -2.28 -3.70
C VAL A 60 -0.17 -3.37 -3.64
N THR A 61 -1.37 -3.04 -3.15
CA THR A 61 -2.49 -4.00 -3.06
C THR A 61 -2.89 -4.55 -4.43
N SER A 62 -2.94 -3.69 -5.46
CA SER A 62 -3.24 -4.10 -6.83
C SER A 62 -2.13 -4.96 -7.43
N ALA A 63 -0.86 -4.62 -7.20
CA ALA A 63 0.28 -5.39 -7.69
C ALA A 63 0.31 -6.80 -7.08
N GLU A 64 0.03 -6.93 -5.78
CA GLU A 64 -0.11 -8.23 -5.14
C GLU A 64 -1.26 -9.05 -5.73
N ALA A 65 -2.36 -8.41 -6.13
CA ALA A 65 -3.47 -9.11 -6.77
C ALA A 65 -3.13 -9.63 -8.17
N VAL A 66 -2.21 -8.98 -8.88
CA VAL A 66 -1.68 -9.50 -10.15
C VAL A 66 -0.82 -10.74 -9.92
N LEU A 67 0.04 -10.73 -8.89
CA LEU A 67 0.94 -11.85 -8.62
C LEU A 67 0.24 -13.04 -7.95
N GLN A 68 -0.73 -12.76 -7.08
CA GLN A 68 -1.55 -13.74 -6.37
C GLN A 68 -3.02 -13.29 -6.33
N PRO A 69 -3.82 -13.66 -7.35
CA PRO A 69 -5.23 -13.27 -7.44
C PRO A 69 -6.07 -13.80 -6.28
N ASN A 70 -5.73 -14.97 -5.72
CA ASN A 70 -6.49 -15.57 -4.63
C ASN A 70 -6.24 -14.81 -3.31
N PRO A 71 -7.26 -14.16 -2.72
CA PRO A 71 -7.10 -13.38 -1.49
C PRO A 71 -6.80 -14.26 -0.27
N GLY A 72 -7.37 -15.47 -0.20
CA GLY A 72 -7.11 -16.40 0.91
C GLY A 72 -5.64 -16.81 0.95
N THR A 73 -5.08 -17.11 -0.22
CA THR A 73 -3.67 -17.46 -0.36
C THR A 73 -2.75 -16.27 -0.05
N ARG A 74 -3.13 -15.05 -0.43
CA ARG A 74 -2.37 -13.84 -0.10
C ARG A 74 -2.29 -13.59 1.41
N VAL A 75 -3.39 -13.79 2.13
CA VAL A 75 -3.42 -13.68 3.60
C VAL A 75 -2.56 -14.77 4.24
N GLU A 76 -2.65 -16.01 3.75
CA GLU A 76 -1.81 -17.11 4.22
C GLU A 76 -0.32 -16.79 4.04
N ASP A 77 0.08 -16.31 2.85
CA ASP A 77 1.47 -15.95 2.54
C ASP A 77 1.97 -14.82 3.46
N TYR A 78 1.13 -13.81 3.74
CA TYR A 78 1.45 -12.73 4.69
C TYR A 78 1.65 -13.25 6.14
N LEU A 79 0.79 -14.16 6.60
CA LEU A 79 0.91 -14.75 7.94
C LEU A 79 2.17 -15.60 8.07
N ILE A 80 2.49 -16.41 7.06
CA ILE A 80 3.71 -17.22 7.02
C ILE A 80 4.95 -16.32 7.08
N GLU A 81 4.96 -15.23 6.32
CA GLU A 81 6.06 -14.25 6.32
C GLU A 81 6.23 -13.60 7.71
N LYS A 82 5.14 -13.17 8.35
CA LYS A 82 5.19 -12.53 9.67
C LYS A 82 5.53 -13.47 10.82
N LEU A 83 5.12 -14.73 10.74
CA LEU A 83 5.38 -15.73 11.78
C LEU A 83 6.75 -16.39 11.65
N ALA A 84 7.56 -16.00 10.64
CA ALA A 84 8.89 -16.53 10.37
C ALA A 84 8.94 -18.07 10.38
N VAL A 85 7.84 -18.73 10.00
CA VAL A 85 7.77 -20.19 9.83
C VAL A 85 8.38 -20.52 8.46
N THR A 86 9.64 -20.12 8.26
CA THR A 86 10.39 -20.30 7.02
C THR A 86 10.62 -21.78 6.70
N GLU A 87 10.64 -22.66 7.71
CA GLU A 87 10.84 -24.10 7.56
C GLU A 87 9.66 -24.83 6.86
N LYS A 88 8.51 -24.18 6.68
CA LYS A 88 7.32 -24.77 6.03
C LYS A 88 6.91 -24.08 4.74
N ARG A 89 7.78 -23.30 4.09
CA ARG A 89 7.51 -22.82 2.74
C ARG A 89 7.66 -24.00 1.76
N LYS A 90 6.70 -24.95 1.77
CA LYS A 90 6.53 -25.87 0.64
C LYS A 90 6.26 -24.98 -0.56
N GLU A 91 7.12 -25.08 -1.55
CA GLU A 91 7.02 -24.29 -2.77
C GLU A 91 5.68 -24.63 -3.44
N ARG A 92 4.72 -23.71 -3.32
CA ARG A 92 3.37 -23.92 -3.85
C ARG A 92 3.50 -23.87 -5.38
N LEU A 93 3.21 -25.02 -6.00
CA LEU A 93 3.17 -25.14 -7.46
C LEU A 93 2.21 -24.11 -8.04
N ARG A 94 2.63 -23.45 -9.13
CA ARG A 94 1.74 -22.61 -9.93
C ARG A 94 0.73 -23.47 -10.68
N ASN A 95 -0.36 -22.85 -11.12
CA ASN A 95 -1.43 -23.56 -11.84
C ASN A 95 -0.89 -24.25 -13.11
N LEU A 96 0.03 -23.60 -13.83
CA LEU A 96 0.68 -24.18 -15.00
C LEU A 96 1.57 -25.38 -14.66
N GLU A 97 2.18 -25.39 -13.47
CA GLU A 97 3.02 -26.50 -13.04
C GLU A 97 2.20 -27.73 -12.66
N TRP A 98 1.04 -27.52 -12.03
CA TRP A 98 0.05 -28.57 -11.79
C TRP A 98 -0.42 -29.20 -13.09
N LEU A 99 -0.82 -28.35 -14.06
CA LEU A 99 -1.26 -28.81 -15.38
C LEU A 99 -0.13 -29.59 -16.08
N GLY A 100 1.07 -29.02 -16.15
CA GLY A 100 2.22 -29.62 -16.81
C GLY A 100 2.61 -30.98 -16.20
N SER A 101 2.59 -31.09 -14.86
CA SER A 101 2.89 -32.34 -14.16
C SER A 101 1.90 -33.45 -14.53
N ASN A 102 0.60 -33.14 -14.54
CA ASN A 102 -0.43 -34.11 -14.92
C ASN A 102 -0.34 -34.51 -16.39
N MET A 103 -0.03 -33.57 -17.29
CA MET A 103 0.15 -33.88 -18.72
C MET A 103 1.35 -34.79 -18.97
N VAL A 104 2.48 -34.54 -18.30
CA VAL A 104 3.67 -35.39 -18.41
C VAL A 104 3.38 -36.79 -17.85
N ALA A 105 2.75 -36.89 -16.69
CA ALA A 105 2.38 -38.17 -16.09
C ALA A 105 1.43 -38.96 -17.00
N ALA A 106 0.37 -38.32 -17.52
CA ALA A 106 -0.56 -38.95 -18.45
C ALA A 106 0.14 -39.45 -19.72
N GLY A 107 1.05 -38.65 -20.29
CA GLY A 107 1.81 -39.06 -21.47
C GLY A 107 2.78 -40.23 -21.22
N GLN A 108 3.25 -40.41 -19.99
CA GLN A 108 4.10 -41.53 -19.59
C GLN A 108 3.31 -42.82 -19.32
N GLU A 109 2.07 -42.71 -18.84
CA GLU A 109 1.17 -43.85 -18.61
C GLU A 109 0.55 -44.39 -19.91
N LEU A 110 0.45 -43.54 -20.94
CA LEU A 110 0.00 -43.95 -22.26
C LEU A 110 1.01 -44.90 -22.93
N THR A 111 0.49 -45.70 -23.88
CA THR A 111 1.29 -46.71 -24.56
C THR A 111 2.51 -46.08 -25.29
N PRO A 112 3.73 -46.61 -25.09
CA PRO A 112 4.91 -46.13 -25.79
C PRO A 112 4.71 -46.15 -27.31
N GLY A 113 4.98 -45.01 -27.97
CA GLY A 113 4.76 -44.84 -29.42
C GLY A 113 3.42 -44.20 -29.79
N ASP A 114 2.52 -43.97 -28.83
CA ASP A 114 1.33 -43.17 -29.07
C ASP A 114 1.70 -41.70 -29.38
N THR A 115 1.13 -41.20 -30.48
CA THR A 115 1.33 -39.81 -30.94
C THR A 115 0.78 -38.82 -29.92
N TYR A 116 -0.35 -39.14 -29.28
CA TYR A 116 -0.96 -38.30 -28.26
C TYR A 116 -0.13 -38.28 -26.98
N GLY A 117 0.32 -39.45 -26.48
CA GLY A 117 1.23 -39.52 -25.32
C GLY A 117 2.51 -38.70 -25.52
N SER A 118 3.15 -38.81 -26.69
CA SER A 118 4.35 -38.02 -27.02
C SER A 118 4.08 -36.52 -27.08
N ALA A 119 2.92 -36.11 -27.61
CA ALA A 119 2.51 -34.71 -27.65
C ALA A 119 2.20 -34.16 -26.24
N LEU A 120 1.52 -34.95 -25.40
CA LEU A 120 1.23 -34.60 -24.00
C LEU A 120 2.51 -34.34 -23.21
N ILE A 121 3.54 -35.17 -23.37
CA ILE A 121 4.83 -34.96 -22.70
C ILE A 121 5.48 -33.65 -23.14
N LYS A 122 5.57 -33.38 -24.46
CA LYS A 122 6.17 -32.14 -24.99
C LYS A 122 5.41 -30.89 -24.52
N CYS A 123 4.09 -30.91 -24.60
CA CYS A 123 3.23 -29.81 -24.14
C CYS A 123 3.36 -29.64 -22.62
N GLY A 124 3.31 -30.72 -21.85
CA GLY A 124 3.41 -30.70 -20.39
C GLY A 124 4.75 -30.14 -19.90
N GLN A 125 5.86 -30.56 -20.52
CA GLN A 125 7.20 -30.00 -20.23
C GLN A 125 7.26 -28.50 -20.52
N THR A 126 6.61 -28.04 -21.58
CA THR A 126 6.53 -26.60 -21.87
C THR A 126 5.72 -25.88 -20.80
N GLN A 127 4.54 -26.40 -20.41
CA GLN A 127 3.73 -25.82 -19.33
C GLN A 127 4.48 -25.73 -17.99
N LEU A 128 5.30 -26.74 -17.66
CA LEU A 128 6.19 -26.68 -16.49
C LEU A 128 7.16 -25.49 -16.59
N LYS A 129 7.83 -25.29 -17.73
CA LYS A 129 8.73 -24.14 -17.95
C LYS A 129 7.97 -22.81 -17.83
N LEU A 130 6.78 -22.70 -18.41
CA LEU A 130 5.95 -21.49 -18.28
C LEU A 130 5.61 -21.20 -16.81
N GLY A 131 5.27 -22.22 -16.02
CA GLY A 131 5.02 -22.07 -14.59
C GLY A 131 6.26 -21.64 -13.79
N GLN A 132 7.45 -22.11 -14.17
CA GLN A 132 8.72 -21.67 -13.56
C GLN A 132 8.97 -20.18 -13.82
N VAL A 133 8.84 -19.74 -15.08
CA VAL A 133 8.98 -18.32 -15.47
C VAL A 133 7.96 -17.44 -14.74
N GLU A 134 6.73 -17.92 -14.53
CA GLU A 134 5.70 -17.23 -13.74
C GLU A 134 6.09 -17.07 -12.26
N ARG A 135 6.70 -18.09 -11.67
CA ARG A 135 7.23 -18.03 -10.30
C ARG A 135 8.38 -17.04 -10.20
N GLU A 136 9.31 -17.08 -11.14
CA GLU A 136 10.45 -16.16 -11.18
C GLU A 136 10.01 -14.70 -11.30
N PHE A 137 9.05 -14.42 -12.20
CA PHE A 137 8.44 -13.10 -12.32
C PHE A 137 7.81 -12.63 -11.00
N ALA A 138 7.00 -13.48 -10.36
CA ALA A 138 6.36 -13.12 -9.10
C ALA A 138 7.39 -12.83 -7.99
N ASN A 139 8.45 -13.62 -7.90
CA ASN A 139 9.53 -13.40 -6.94
C ASN A 139 10.29 -12.09 -7.22
N LYS A 140 10.57 -11.79 -8.49
CA LYS A 140 11.28 -10.58 -8.91
C LYS A 140 10.44 -9.34 -8.65
N ALA A 141 9.17 -9.34 -9.06
CA ALA A 141 8.22 -8.26 -8.80
C ALA A 141 7.99 -8.03 -7.29
N ASP A 142 7.88 -9.10 -6.50
CA ASP A 142 7.75 -8.99 -5.04
C ASP A 142 9.00 -8.33 -4.43
N LYS A 143 10.19 -8.80 -4.78
CA LYS A 143 11.46 -8.32 -4.22
C LYS A 143 11.80 -6.90 -4.64
N GLU A 144 11.58 -6.54 -5.89
CA GLU A 144 12.10 -5.30 -6.48
C GLU A 144 11.09 -4.14 -6.51
N PHE A 145 9.80 -4.44 -6.40
CA PHE A 145 8.73 -3.46 -6.45
C PHE A 145 7.86 -3.45 -5.18
N ILE A 146 7.25 -4.59 -4.82
CA ILE A 146 6.26 -4.66 -3.73
C ILE A 146 6.92 -4.46 -2.36
N LYS A 147 7.95 -5.24 -2.03
CA LYS A 147 8.62 -5.18 -0.72
C LYS A 147 9.22 -3.81 -0.38
N PRO A 148 9.94 -3.13 -1.29
CA PRO A 148 10.45 -1.80 -1.01
C PRO A 148 9.33 -0.78 -0.75
N LEU A 149 8.23 -0.83 -1.49
CA LEU A 149 7.07 0.05 -1.27
C LEU A 149 6.35 -0.28 0.05
N LYS A 150 6.20 -1.55 0.41
CA LYS A 150 5.68 -1.95 1.73
C LYS A 150 6.55 -1.44 2.87
N LYS A 151 7.88 -1.52 2.73
CA LYS A 151 8.80 -0.96 3.72
C LYS A 151 8.59 0.54 3.91
N PHE A 152 8.47 1.28 2.80
CA PHE A 152 8.14 2.71 2.85
C PHE A 152 6.81 2.97 3.58
N LEU A 153 5.78 2.15 3.34
CA LEU A 153 4.49 2.28 4.02
C LEU A 153 4.58 1.99 5.53
N ASP A 154 5.30 0.94 5.91
CA ASP A 154 5.46 0.50 7.29
C ASP A 154 6.34 1.44 8.13
N GLU A 155 7.26 2.17 7.50
CA GLU A 155 8.20 3.08 8.16
C GLU A 155 7.79 4.56 8.01
N ASP A 156 8.00 5.12 6.82
CA ASP A 156 7.87 6.57 6.58
C ASP A 156 6.41 7.02 6.59
N ALA A 157 5.53 6.30 5.88
CA ALA A 157 4.12 6.67 5.80
C ALA A 157 3.39 6.46 7.13
N LYS A 158 3.79 5.44 7.89
CA LYS A 158 3.31 5.21 9.27
C LYS A 158 3.75 6.32 10.21
N THR A 159 5.00 6.78 10.09
CA THR A 159 5.51 7.92 10.86
C THR A 159 4.75 9.20 10.54
N LEU A 160 4.52 9.51 9.26
CA LEU A 160 3.68 10.65 8.85
C LEU A 160 2.29 10.59 9.50
N SER A 161 1.65 9.41 9.48
CA SER A 161 0.30 9.24 10.05
C SER A 161 0.27 9.50 11.56
N LYS A 162 1.31 9.07 12.28
CA LYS A 162 1.44 9.30 13.72
C LYS A 162 1.68 10.77 14.03
N GLU A 163 2.65 11.40 13.35
CA GLU A 163 3.03 12.79 13.62
C GLU A 163 1.97 13.79 13.16
N LYS A 164 1.22 13.50 12.10
CA LYS A 164 0.01 14.26 11.72
C LYS A 164 -1.06 14.21 12.81
N ARG A 165 -1.31 13.02 13.40
CA ARG A 165 -2.27 12.88 14.50
C ARG A 165 -1.82 13.67 15.74
N LEU A 166 -0.51 13.69 16.02
CA LEU A 166 0.04 14.47 17.12
C LEU A 166 -0.05 15.98 16.84
N LEU A 167 0.17 16.41 15.60
CA LEU A 167 -0.01 17.81 15.19
C LEU A 167 -1.44 18.29 15.43
N GLU A 168 -2.43 17.49 15.05
CA GLU A 168 -3.84 17.82 15.31
C GLU A 168 -4.15 17.97 16.80
N VAL A 169 -3.55 17.10 17.63
CA VAL A 169 -3.65 17.21 19.09
C VAL A 169 -3.04 18.52 19.59
N LYS A 170 -1.83 18.87 19.13
CA LYS A 170 -1.14 20.10 19.54
C LYS A 170 -1.88 21.35 19.08
N ARG A 171 -2.52 21.31 17.91
CA ARG A 171 -3.38 22.39 17.42
C ARG A 171 -4.55 22.64 18.39
N LEU A 172 -5.25 21.58 18.79
CA LEU A 172 -6.37 21.68 19.75
C LEU A 172 -5.91 22.20 21.12
N ASP A 173 -4.73 21.80 21.59
CA ASP A 173 -4.15 22.28 22.84
C ASP A 173 -3.82 23.79 22.76
N LEU A 174 -3.30 24.26 21.62
CA LEU A 174 -3.05 25.67 21.35
C LEU A 174 -4.36 26.48 21.30
N ASP A 175 -5.38 25.98 20.61
CA ASP A 175 -6.69 26.63 20.50
C ASP A 175 -7.36 26.76 21.89
N ALA A 176 -7.26 25.72 22.73
CA ALA A 176 -7.74 25.77 24.11
C ALA A 176 -7.00 26.80 24.98
N ALA A 177 -5.67 26.90 24.83
CA ALA A 177 -4.87 27.91 25.54
C ALA A 177 -5.23 29.34 25.10
N LYS A 178 -5.45 29.58 23.79
CA LYS A 178 -5.92 30.87 23.26
C LYS A 178 -7.28 31.25 23.86
N SER A 179 -8.22 30.31 23.89
CA SER A 179 -9.54 30.50 24.49
C SER A 179 -9.48 30.81 25.99
N LYS A 180 -8.59 30.15 26.72
CA LYS A 180 -8.34 30.41 28.15
C LYS A 180 -7.82 31.83 28.39
N VAL A 181 -6.81 32.27 27.63
CA VAL A 181 -6.28 33.65 27.73
C VAL A 181 -7.37 34.68 27.41
N LYS A 182 -8.14 34.47 26.34
CA LYS A 182 -9.27 35.35 25.95
C LYS A 182 -10.32 35.44 27.05
N LYS A 183 -10.66 34.34 27.71
CA LYS A 183 -11.62 34.29 28.82
C LYS A 183 -11.12 35.05 30.04
N VAL A 184 -9.86 34.85 30.45
CA VAL A 184 -9.28 35.57 31.60
C VAL A 184 -9.28 37.09 31.33
N ARG A 185 -8.83 37.52 30.15
CA ARG A 185 -8.85 38.94 29.73
C ARG A 185 -10.24 39.54 29.60
N SER A 186 -11.27 38.73 29.29
CA SER A 186 -12.66 39.21 29.19
C SER A 186 -13.33 39.34 30.56
N THR A 187 -12.76 38.71 31.59
CA THR A 187 -13.27 38.75 32.98
C THR A 187 -12.80 40.00 33.73
N ASP A 188 -11.96 40.84 33.11
CA ASP A 188 -11.53 42.17 33.61
C ASP A 188 -12.66 43.23 33.63
N GLN A 189 -13.92 42.87 33.35
CA GLN A 189 -15.05 43.79 33.47
C GLN A 189 -15.50 43.98 34.95
N PRO A 190 -15.60 45.23 35.45
CA PRO A 190 -15.42 45.51 36.87
C PRO A 190 -16.71 45.48 37.71
N GLN A 191 -17.60 44.48 37.57
CA GLN A 191 -18.85 44.48 38.36
C GLN A 191 -19.37 43.12 38.92
N ALA A 192 -18.65 42.00 38.88
CA ALA A 192 -19.21 40.76 39.43
C ALA A 192 -18.24 39.73 40.06
N SER A 193 -16.97 40.05 40.29
CA SER A 193 -16.01 39.08 40.84
C SER A 193 -15.47 39.50 42.21
N ASN A 194 -15.74 38.70 43.25
CA ASN A 194 -15.02 38.70 44.55
C ASN A 194 -13.53 38.27 44.41
N ARG A 195 -12.91 38.41 43.23
CA ARG A 195 -11.51 38.06 43.00
C ARG A 195 -10.63 39.27 43.21
N SER A 196 -9.53 39.08 43.93
CA SER A 196 -8.51 40.13 44.10
C SER A 196 -7.84 40.41 42.75
N TYR A 197 -7.50 41.68 42.48
CA TYR A 197 -6.76 42.09 41.29
C TYR A 197 -5.46 41.27 41.12
N ASP A 198 -4.74 41.02 42.22
CA ASP A 198 -3.52 40.20 42.23
C ASP A 198 -3.77 38.75 41.78
N GLN A 199 -4.95 38.19 42.04
CA GLN A 199 -5.32 36.84 41.60
C GLN A 199 -5.58 36.80 40.09
N ILE A 200 -6.19 37.85 39.54
CA ILE A 200 -6.47 37.96 38.10
C ILE A 200 -5.16 38.11 37.33
N VAL A 201 -4.25 38.98 37.79
CA VAL A 201 -2.92 39.17 37.19
C VAL A 201 -2.15 37.85 37.18
N LYS A 202 -2.12 37.13 38.31
CA LYS A 202 -1.42 35.85 38.39
C LYS A 202 -2.04 34.77 37.48
N GLU A 203 -3.36 34.68 37.42
CA GLU A 203 -4.08 33.74 36.54
C GLU A 203 -3.84 34.07 35.06
N LEU A 204 -3.74 35.36 34.72
CA LEU A 204 -3.39 35.82 33.38
C LEU A 204 -1.94 35.46 33.03
N ASP A 205 -0.98 35.73 33.90
CA ASP A 205 0.43 35.37 33.70
C ASP A 205 0.61 33.85 33.50
N GLU A 206 -0.09 33.03 34.29
CA GLU A 206 -0.09 31.58 34.15
C GLU A 206 -0.71 31.11 32.82
N ALA A 207 -1.83 31.71 32.40
CA ALA A 207 -2.48 31.40 31.12
C ALA A 207 -1.64 31.85 29.91
N GLU A 208 -0.98 32.99 29.98
CA GLU A 208 -0.07 33.47 28.93
C GLU A 208 1.20 32.63 28.85
N ALA A 209 1.75 32.18 29.98
CA ALA A 209 2.87 31.25 30.00
C ALA A 209 2.50 29.89 29.39
N GLU A 210 1.29 29.38 29.66
CA GLU A 210 0.76 28.16 29.05
C GLU A 210 0.58 28.34 27.53
N LEU A 211 0.02 29.46 27.08
CA LEU A 211 -0.14 29.77 25.66
C LEU A 211 1.20 29.79 24.91
N ARG A 212 2.25 30.39 25.50
CA ARG A 212 3.59 30.39 24.90
C ARG A 212 4.15 28.97 24.75
N ARG A 213 3.98 28.13 25.77
CA ARG A 213 4.44 26.73 25.72
C ARG A 213 3.71 25.91 24.67
N THR A 214 2.38 26.02 24.59
CA THR A 214 1.60 25.26 23.60
C THR A 214 1.86 25.74 22.18
N GLN A 215 2.11 27.04 21.98
CA GLN A 215 2.57 27.59 20.70
C GLN A 215 3.93 27.00 20.28
N ASP A 216 4.93 27.05 21.16
CA ASP A 216 6.26 26.49 20.88
C ASP A 216 6.21 24.98 20.55
N GLU A 217 5.34 24.22 21.23
CA GLU A 217 5.15 22.79 20.96
C GLU A 217 4.45 22.52 19.63
N PHE A 218 3.47 23.35 19.26
CA PHE A 218 2.80 23.28 17.97
C PHE A 218 3.76 23.60 16.82
N ASP A 219 4.53 24.69 16.94
CA ASP A 219 5.47 25.12 15.90
C ASP A 219 6.56 24.05 15.64
N LYS A 220 7.12 23.47 16.71
CA LYS A 220 8.06 22.33 16.59
C LYS A 220 7.43 21.12 15.91
N GLN A 221 6.15 20.85 16.17
CA GLN A 221 5.45 19.73 15.54
C GLN A 221 5.18 20.01 14.05
N VAL A 222 4.87 21.26 13.67
CA VAL A 222 4.75 21.68 12.27
C VAL A 222 6.07 21.49 11.53
N GLU A 223 7.19 21.92 12.11
CA GLU A 223 8.53 21.73 11.54
C GLU A 223 8.85 20.24 11.33
N LEU A 224 8.60 19.40 12.34
CA LEU A 224 8.81 17.96 12.25
C LEU A 224 7.97 17.32 11.13
N VAL A 225 6.67 17.64 11.07
CA VAL A 225 5.79 17.11 10.02
C VAL A 225 6.22 17.60 8.64
N THR A 226 6.71 18.84 8.53
CA THR A 226 7.26 19.40 7.29
C THR A 226 8.47 18.60 6.81
N GLU A 227 9.40 18.27 7.71
CA GLU A 227 10.57 17.45 7.39
C GLU A 227 10.17 16.05 6.90
N ILE A 228 9.21 15.42 7.57
CA ILE A 228 8.68 14.10 7.17
C ILE A 228 8.02 14.16 5.79
N CYS A 229 7.21 15.19 5.52
CA CYS A 229 6.57 15.36 4.22
C CYS A 229 7.61 15.53 3.11
N ASN A 230 8.65 16.35 3.34
CA ASN A 230 9.76 16.50 2.39
C ASN A 230 10.50 15.19 2.14
N LYS A 231 10.75 14.40 3.20
CA LYS A 231 11.36 13.06 3.08
C LYS A 231 10.52 12.14 2.20
N ILE A 232 9.20 12.09 2.43
CA ILE A 232 8.27 11.30 1.62
C ILE A 232 8.23 11.76 0.16
N ILE A 233 8.19 13.08 -0.08
CA ILE A 233 8.18 13.60 -1.45
C ILE A 233 9.48 13.26 -2.18
N LYS A 234 10.62 13.30 -1.49
CA LYS A 234 11.92 12.90 -2.02
C LYS A 234 12.01 11.41 -2.33
N SER A 235 11.29 10.55 -1.60
CA SER A 235 11.28 9.09 -1.87
C SER A 235 10.68 8.74 -3.23
N ASN A 236 9.92 9.65 -3.87
CA ASN A 236 9.37 9.44 -5.21
C ASN A 236 10.43 9.13 -6.27
N GLU A 237 11.64 9.71 -6.18
CA GLU A 237 12.73 9.39 -7.11
C GLU A 237 13.06 7.89 -7.07
N GLN A 238 12.97 7.30 -5.88
CA GLN A 238 13.20 5.88 -5.68
C GLN A 238 11.97 5.06 -6.10
N HIS A 239 10.74 5.56 -5.90
CA HIS A 239 9.52 4.92 -6.37
C HIS A 239 9.50 4.81 -7.91
N VAL A 240 9.96 5.83 -8.63
CA VAL A 240 10.12 5.79 -10.09
C VAL A 240 11.06 4.66 -10.51
N LYS A 241 12.17 4.46 -9.81
CA LYS A 241 13.08 3.34 -10.09
C LYS A 241 12.42 1.98 -9.84
N TYR A 242 11.59 1.85 -8.80
CA TYR A 242 10.84 0.62 -8.55
C TYR A 242 9.84 0.34 -9.67
N LEU A 243 9.15 1.36 -10.19
CA LEU A 243 8.25 1.23 -11.34
C LEU A 243 9.01 0.73 -12.57
N SER A 244 10.19 1.28 -12.88
CA SER A 244 11.02 0.80 -14.00
C SER A 244 11.36 -0.68 -13.84
N LYS A 245 11.83 -1.10 -12.65
CA LYS A 245 12.15 -2.50 -12.39
C LYS A 245 10.95 -3.44 -12.54
N PHE A 246 9.76 -2.98 -12.15
CA PHE A 246 8.53 -3.75 -12.32
C PHE A 246 8.22 -3.96 -13.80
N VAL A 247 8.32 -2.91 -14.62
CA VAL A 247 8.10 -2.99 -16.07
C VAL A 247 9.17 -3.89 -16.73
N ASP A 248 10.43 -3.77 -16.33
CA ASP A 248 11.51 -4.63 -16.83
C ASP A 248 11.24 -6.10 -16.52
N ALA A 249 10.78 -6.40 -15.29
CA ALA A 249 10.40 -7.76 -14.90
C ALA A 249 9.21 -8.29 -15.71
N GLN A 250 8.21 -7.44 -16.00
CA GLN A 250 7.08 -7.82 -16.85
C GLN A 250 7.51 -8.09 -18.30
N ALA A 251 8.37 -7.25 -18.87
CA ALA A 251 8.86 -7.41 -20.23
C ALA A 251 9.66 -8.71 -20.38
N GLU A 252 10.55 -8.99 -19.43
CA GLU A 252 11.33 -10.23 -19.39
C GLU A 252 10.41 -11.46 -19.25
N PHE A 253 9.41 -11.39 -18.36
CA PHE A 253 8.42 -12.46 -18.18
C PHE A 253 7.71 -12.82 -19.50
N TYR A 254 7.11 -11.84 -20.19
CA TYR A 254 6.38 -12.11 -21.42
C TYR A 254 7.29 -12.57 -22.55
N GLN A 255 8.52 -12.05 -22.63
CA GLN A 255 9.49 -12.48 -23.62
C GLN A 255 9.91 -13.95 -23.42
N GLN A 256 10.20 -14.36 -22.18
CA GLN A 256 10.58 -15.74 -21.87
C GLN A 256 9.41 -16.71 -22.12
N GLN A 257 8.19 -16.35 -21.73
CA GLN A 257 6.98 -17.12 -22.03
C GLN A 257 6.82 -17.34 -23.54
N LYS A 258 6.96 -16.27 -24.33
CA LYS A 258 6.89 -16.35 -25.79
C LYS A 258 7.96 -17.28 -26.36
N ASN A 259 9.21 -17.15 -25.94
CA ASN A 259 10.30 -17.99 -26.42
C ASN A 259 10.00 -19.48 -26.21
N HIS A 260 9.51 -19.87 -25.02
CA HIS A 260 9.16 -21.26 -24.74
C HIS A 260 7.98 -21.78 -25.58
N LEU A 261 7.01 -20.92 -25.89
CA LEU A 261 5.90 -21.26 -26.78
C LEU A 261 6.34 -21.40 -28.23
N ASP A 262 7.19 -20.48 -28.71
CA ASP A 262 7.76 -20.52 -30.06
C ASP A 262 8.63 -21.78 -30.25
N ASP A 263 9.43 -22.14 -29.24
CA ASP A 263 10.19 -23.41 -29.23
C ASP A 263 9.26 -24.63 -29.37
N LEU A 264 8.12 -24.64 -28.68
CA LEU A 264 7.15 -25.72 -28.80
C LEU A 264 6.53 -25.76 -30.20
N LEU A 265 6.16 -24.61 -30.76
CA LEU A 265 5.57 -24.52 -32.10
C LEU A 265 6.56 -25.00 -33.19
N ASN A 266 7.82 -24.59 -33.11
CA ASN A 266 8.87 -25.00 -34.04
C ASN A 266 9.20 -26.50 -33.93
N ASN A 267 9.06 -27.09 -32.75
CA ASN A 267 9.28 -28.53 -32.55
C ASN A 267 8.07 -29.41 -32.88
N ARG A 268 6.91 -28.80 -33.19
CA ARG A 268 5.72 -29.51 -33.71
C ARG A 268 5.84 -29.78 -35.20
N THR A 269 6.31 -28.80 -35.97
CA THR A 269 6.44 -28.92 -37.44
C THR A 269 7.41 -30.03 -37.87
N SER A 270 8.50 -30.25 -37.11
CA SER A 270 9.44 -31.35 -37.37
C SER A 270 8.84 -32.76 -37.25
N ASN A 271 7.75 -32.93 -36.51
CA ASN A 271 7.06 -34.23 -36.38
C ASN A 271 6.00 -34.43 -37.47
N ASP A 272 5.41 -33.36 -38.01
CA ASP A 272 4.44 -33.45 -39.11
C ASP A 272 5.13 -33.84 -40.43
N ASP A 273 6.36 -33.39 -40.66
CA ASP A 273 7.16 -33.76 -41.86
C ASP A 273 7.66 -35.21 -41.82
N ALA A 274 7.90 -35.77 -40.62
CA ALA A 274 8.33 -37.17 -40.48
C ALA A 274 7.18 -38.17 -40.59
N ASN A 275 5.94 -37.74 -40.30
CA ASN A 275 4.75 -38.60 -40.34
C ASN A 275 3.96 -38.50 -41.66
N SER A 276 4.33 -37.57 -42.56
CA SER A 276 3.69 -37.42 -43.88
C SER A 276 3.91 -38.62 -44.81
N HIS A 277 4.78 -39.58 -44.46
CA HIS A 277 5.05 -40.79 -45.24
C HIS A 277 4.40 -42.07 -44.68
N SER A 278 3.59 -41.98 -43.62
CA SER A 278 2.77 -43.11 -43.18
C SER A 278 1.39 -42.67 -42.69
N ASN A 279 0.40 -42.99 -43.53
CA ASN A 279 -1.05 -42.98 -43.30
C ASN A 279 -1.78 -41.66 -43.52
N SER A 280 -2.44 -41.61 -44.68
CA SER A 280 -3.67 -40.85 -44.88
C SER A 280 -4.68 -41.19 -43.79
N THR A 281 -5.10 -40.21 -42.98
CA THR A 281 -6.49 -39.75 -42.84
C THR A 281 -6.60 -38.78 -41.66
N GLY A 282 -7.03 -37.55 -41.94
CA GLY A 282 -7.95 -36.81 -41.08
C GLY A 282 -7.38 -35.99 -39.92
N PHE A 283 -6.78 -34.83 -40.21
CA PHE A 283 -6.96 -33.63 -39.38
C PHE A 283 -6.57 -32.35 -40.14
N ALA A 284 -7.22 -32.11 -41.29
CA ALA A 284 -7.20 -30.78 -41.89
C ALA A 284 -8.36 -29.97 -41.32
N THR A 285 -8.09 -28.71 -41.00
CA THR A 285 -9.05 -27.60 -40.78
C THR A 285 -9.46 -27.31 -39.32
N PHE A 286 -8.55 -26.72 -38.55
CA PHE A 286 -8.92 -25.79 -37.46
C PHE A 286 -8.48 -24.34 -37.76
N ALA A 287 -7.93 -24.08 -38.95
CA ALA A 287 -7.39 -22.78 -39.33
C ALA A 287 -8.40 -21.82 -40.02
N ALA A 288 -9.70 -22.11 -40.01
CA ALA A 288 -10.69 -21.38 -40.80
C ALA A 288 -11.74 -20.60 -39.98
N LEU A 289 -11.41 -20.11 -38.77
CA LEU A 289 -12.35 -19.34 -37.95
C LEU A 289 -11.82 -17.99 -37.42
N SER A 290 -10.85 -17.36 -38.09
CA SER A 290 -10.36 -16.02 -37.69
C SER A 290 -10.42 -14.94 -38.78
N GLU A 291 -10.91 -15.22 -39.99
CA GLU A 291 -11.06 -14.21 -41.04
C GLU A 291 -12.52 -14.03 -41.44
N ASN A 292 -13.24 -13.21 -40.65
CA ASN A 292 -14.32 -12.39 -41.21
C ASN A 292 -14.58 -11.21 -40.26
N SER A 293 -13.80 -10.14 -40.42
CA SER A 293 -14.05 -8.84 -39.80
C SER A 293 -13.60 -7.74 -40.73
N SER A 294 -14.18 -7.67 -41.92
CA SER A 294 -14.14 -6.49 -42.77
C SER A 294 -15.05 -6.72 -43.98
N ASN A 295 -16.26 -6.17 -43.93
CA ASN A 295 -16.89 -5.48 -45.05
C ASN A 295 -18.25 -4.92 -44.62
N THR A 296 -18.27 -3.62 -44.35
CA THR A 296 -19.47 -2.79 -44.50
C THR A 296 -19.36 -2.11 -45.86
N PRO A 297 -20.38 -2.17 -46.73
CA PRO A 297 -20.58 -1.14 -47.73
C PRO A 297 -21.86 -0.36 -47.44
N GLU A 298 -21.73 0.96 -47.60
CA GLU A 298 -22.78 1.94 -47.75
C GLU A 298 -23.70 1.68 -48.97
N GLN A 299 -24.79 2.46 -48.98
CA GLN A 299 -25.74 2.81 -50.05
C GLN A 299 -27.01 1.94 -50.07
N GLN A 300 -28.24 2.49 -50.03
CA GLN A 300 -28.78 3.82 -50.36
C GLN A 300 -29.82 4.28 -49.34
#